data_AF-A0A838K511-F1
#
_entry.id   AF-A0A838K511-F1
#
_cell.length_a   1.000
_cell.length_b   1.000
_cell.length_c   1.000
_cell.angle_alpha   90.00
_cell.angle_beta   90.00
_cell.angle_gamma   90.00
#
_symmetry.space_group_name_H-M   'P 1'
#
loop_
_entity.id
_entity.type
_entity.pdbx_description
1 polymer ?
#
loop_
_entity_poly.entity_id
_entity_poly.type
_entity_poly.pdbx_seq_one_letter_code
_entity_poly.pdbx_strand_id
1 'polypeptide(L)'
;MNEQSWKPLFRIPKSTITKVLHSPAFIQSRERAGSVVDDAAALRALVGVVEGLDYANPPLSTIADRVAAAVRFLAARADRLETDTEALAEATATPGSAARERLVVAALDYLVTPVDLVPDFRPGGYVDDVLLLSWVFGAAATELEPYLEDPPEL
;
A
#
# COMPACT_ATOMS: atom_id res chain seq x y z
N MET A 1 1.91 5.17 21.72
CA MET A 1 1.81 4.05 20.75
C MET A 1 3.20 3.42 20.66
N ASN A 2 3.34 2.10 20.83
CA ASN A 2 4.65 1.42 20.93
C ASN A 2 5.17 1.04 19.53
N GLU A 3 6.50 1.04 19.33
CA GLU A 3 7.27 0.52 18.17
C GLU A 3 6.89 -0.90 17.68
N GLN A 4 5.91 -1.55 18.32
CA GLN A 4 5.43 -2.89 18.04
C GLN A 4 4.33 -2.95 16.96
N SER A 5 3.63 -1.85 16.63
CA SER A 5 2.52 -1.90 15.66
C SER A 5 2.98 -2.17 14.22
N TRP A 6 4.20 -1.77 13.88
CA TRP A 6 4.82 -1.99 12.56
C TRP A 6 5.63 -3.29 12.45
N LYS A 7 5.79 -4.03 13.56
CA LYS A 7 6.47 -5.32 13.48
C LYS A 7 5.67 -6.24 12.58
N PRO A 8 6.33 -6.96 11.65
CA PRO A 8 5.62 -7.87 10.77
C PRO A 8 4.88 -8.89 11.64
N LEU A 9 3.56 -9.02 11.42
CA LEU A 9 2.70 -9.94 12.16
C LEU A 9 3.17 -11.41 12.03
N PHE A 10 4.03 -11.68 11.04
CA PHE A 10 4.58 -12.99 10.74
C PHE A 10 6.07 -12.89 10.41
N ARG A 11 6.84 -13.91 10.80
CA ARG A 11 8.24 -14.05 10.37
C ARG A 11 8.27 -14.70 8.99
N ILE A 12 8.23 -13.87 7.94
CA ILE A 12 8.16 -14.32 6.56
C ILE A 12 9.53 -14.88 6.13
N PRO A 13 9.61 -16.10 5.57
CA PRO A 13 10.85 -16.59 4.98
C PRO A 13 11.31 -15.64 3.88
N LYS A 14 12.58 -15.21 3.92
CA LYS A 14 13.16 -14.30 2.90
C LYS A 14 12.94 -14.81 1.47
N SER A 15 13.01 -16.13 1.28
CA SER A 15 12.77 -16.76 -0.02
C SER A 15 11.35 -16.59 -0.54
N THR A 16 10.34 -16.56 0.33
CA THR A 16 8.94 -16.36 -0.05
C THR A 16 8.72 -14.92 -0.50
N ILE A 17 9.16 -13.94 0.30
CA ILE A 17 9.00 -12.53 -0.07
C ILE A 17 9.79 -12.20 -1.35
N THR A 18 11.00 -12.73 -1.52
CA THR A 18 11.78 -12.56 -2.75
C THR A 18 11.02 -13.08 -3.97
N LYS A 19 10.36 -14.24 -3.86
CA LYS A 19 9.54 -14.78 -4.98
C LYS A 19 8.40 -13.84 -5.36
N VAL A 20 7.66 -13.33 -4.37
CA VAL A 20 6.53 -12.41 -4.64
C VAL A 20 7.01 -11.08 -5.22
N LEU A 21 8.11 -10.52 -4.68
CA LEU A 21 8.70 -9.27 -5.18
C LEU A 21 9.25 -9.37 -6.62
N HIS A 22 9.59 -10.57 -7.08
CA HIS A 22 10.04 -10.84 -8.45
C HIS A 22 8.95 -11.47 -9.32
N SER A 23 7.71 -11.55 -8.83
CA SER A 23 6.60 -12.05 -9.63
C SER A 23 6.30 -11.08 -10.78
N PRO A 24 5.88 -11.58 -11.96
CA PRO A 24 5.47 -10.72 -13.07
C PRO A 24 4.34 -9.75 -12.69
N ALA A 25 3.38 -10.20 -11.87
CA ALA A 25 2.28 -9.37 -11.40
C ALA A 25 2.76 -8.18 -10.56
N PHE A 26 3.63 -8.43 -9.57
CA PHE A 26 4.15 -7.32 -8.77
C PHE A 26 5.10 -6.39 -9.54
N ILE A 27 5.87 -6.93 -10.49
CA ILE A 27 6.70 -6.10 -11.39
C ILE A 27 5.80 -5.15 -12.19
N GLN A 28 4.70 -5.65 -12.76
CA GLN A 28 3.75 -4.82 -13.50
C GLN A 28 3.13 -3.73 -12.60
N SER A 29 2.77 -4.06 -11.37
CA SER A 29 2.26 -3.08 -10.41
C SER A 29 3.28 -2.00 -10.05
N ARG A 30 4.57 -2.36 -9.95
CA ARG A 30 5.64 -1.39 -9.74
C ARG A 30 5.84 -0.46 -10.93
N GLU A 31 5.71 -0.97 -12.14
CA GLU A 31 5.79 -0.15 -13.36
C GLU A 31 4.63 0.85 -13.42
N ARG A 32 3.39 0.40 -13.17
CA ARG A 32 2.21 1.28 -13.11
C ARG A 32 2.30 2.32 -11.98
N ALA A 33 2.80 1.92 -10.82
CA ALA A 33 2.96 2.84 -9.70
C ALA A 33 3.83 4.06 -10.03
N GLY A 34 4.77 3.92 -10.97
CA GLY A 34 5.60 5.02 -11.44
C GLY A 34 4.81 6.16 -12.09
N SER A 35 3.72 5.86 -12.79
CA SER A 35 2.82 6.89 -13.36
C SER A 35 1.67 7.26 -12.41
N VAL A 36 1.19 6.31 -11.61
CA VAL A 36 0.05 6.54 -10.71
C VAL A 36 0.42 7.50 -9.56
N VAL A 37 1.64 7.43 -9.03
CA VAL A 37 2.05 8.22 -7.84
C VAL A 37 1.99 9.73 -8.06
N ASP A 38 2.05 10.18 -9.31
CA ASP A 38 2.08 11.59 -9.70
C ASP A 38 0.79 12.01 -10.44
N ASP A 39 -0.27 11.20 -10.35
CA ASP A 39 -1.59 11.47 -10.94
C ASP A 39 -2.68 11.39 -9.87
N ALA A 40 -3.22 12.56 -9.48
CA ALA A 40 -4.23 12.67 -8.43
C ALA A 40 -5.52 11.90 -8.75
N ALA A 41 -5.93 11.88 -10.02
CA ALA A 41 -7.13 11.17 -10.44
C ALA A 41 -6.92 9.65 -10.37
N ALA A 42 -5.73 9.18 -10.80
CA ALA A 42 -5.37 7.77 -10.72
C ALA A 42 -5.25 7.29 -9.26
N LEU A 43 -4.67 8.10 -8.36
CA LEU A 43 -4.60 7.81 -6.93
C LEU A 43 -5.99 7.65 -6.31
N ARG A 44 -6.92 8.57 -6.61
CA ARG A 44 -8.30 8.49 -6.10
C ARG A 44 -9.06 7.30 -6.66
N ALA A 45 -8.85 6.97 -7.93
CA ALA A 45 -9.43 5.77 -8.52
C ALA A 45 -8.93 4.51 -7.80
N LEU A 46 -7.62 4.41 -7.54
CA LEU A 46 -7.05 3.30 -6.79
C LEU A 46 -7.61 3.22 -5.36
N VAL A 47 -7.67 4.34 -4.64
CA VAL A 47 -8.28 4.42 -3.31
C VAL A 47 -9.71 3.88 -3.33
N GLY A 48 -10.55 4.36 -4.23
CA GLY A 48 -11.96 3.94 -4.30
C GLY A 48 -12.13 2.44 -4.57
N VAL A 49 -11.24 1.83 -5.36
CA VAL A 49 -11.26 0.38 -5.59
C VAL A 49 -10.82 -0.38 -4.33
N VAL A 50 -9.75 0.07 -3.66
CA VAL A 50 -9.23 -0.57 -2.43
C VAL A 50 -10.23 -0.48 -1.28
N GLU A 51 -10.93 0.64 -1.13
CA GLU A 51 -11.98 0.81 -0.12
C GLU A 51 -13.19 -0.09 -0.35
N GLY A 52 -13.45 -0.47 -1.61
CA GLY A 52 -14.54 -1.38 -1.98
C GLY A 52 -14.24 -2.87 -1.74
N LEU A 53 -13.04 -3.23 -1.28
CA LEU A 53 -12.67 -4.62 -1.02
C LEU A 53 -13.39 -5.20 0.21
N ASP A 54 -13.65 -6.51 0.18
CA ASP A 54 -14.23 -7.23 1.31
C ASP A 54 -13.17 -7.62 2.36
N TYR A 55 -12.97 -6.72 3.32
CA TYR A 55 -12.06 -6.95 4.45
C TYR A 55 -12.60 -7.95 5.49
N ALA A 56 -13.80 -8.50 5.33
CA ALA A 56 -14.27 -9.60 6.18
C ALA A 56 -13.52 -10.92 5.88
N ASN A 57 -12.74 -10.98 4.79
CA ASN A 57 -11.91 -12.14 4.47
C ASN A 57 -10.76 -12.32 5.49
N PRO A 58 -10.60 -13.49 6.14
CA PRO A 58 -9.69 -13.67 7.27
C PRO A 58 -8.21 -13.29 7.07
N PRO A 59 -7.59 -13.42 5.88
CA PRO A 59 -6.22 -12.93 5.68
C PRO A 59 -6.16 -11.40 5.58
N LEU A 60 -7.07 -10.76 4.83
CA LEU A 60 -7.07 -9.31 4.64
C LEU A 60 -7.44 -8.54 5.92
N SER A 61 -8.34 -9.09 6.75
CA SER A 61 -8.70 -8.48 8.03
C SER A 61 -7.50 -8.30 8.97
N THR A 62 -6.45 -9.14 8.85
CA THR A 62 -5.23 -9.01 9.68
C THR A 62 -4.40 -7.77 9.39
N ILE A 63 -4.58 -7.16 8.22
CA ILE A 63 -3.82 -5.97 7.78
C ILE A 63 -4.73 -4.78 7.48
N ALA A 64 -6.03 -4.87 7.79
CA ALA A 64 -7.03 -3.86 7.44
C ALA A 64 -6.63 -2.45 7.90
N ASP A 65 -6.16 -2.28 9.14
CA ASP A 65 -5.74 -0.96 9.65
C ASP A 65 -4.56 -0.36 8.87
N ARG A 66 -3.63 -1.21 8.42
CA ARG A 66 -2.48 -0.78 7.61
C ARG A 66 -2.89 -0.44 6.18
N VAL A 67 -3.84 -1.19 5.62
CA VAL A 67 -4.42 -0.86 4.32
C VAL A 67 -5.19 0.46 4.42
N ALA A 68 -5.96 0.68 5.48
CA ALA A 68 -6.64 1.95 5.74
C ALA A 68 -5.65 3.12 5.89
N ALA A 69 -4.52 2.91 6.57
CA ALA A 69 -3.46 3.91 6.65
C ALA A 69 -2.85 4.23 5.27
N ALA A 70 -2.58 3.20 4.46
CA ALA A 70 -2.08 3.36 3.11
C ALA A 70 -3.09 4.09 2.20
N VAL A 71 -4.39 3.80 2.34
CA VAL A 71 -5.47 4.53 1.65
C VAL A 71 -5.47 6.00 2.03
N ARG A 72 -5.45 6.33 3.33
CA ARG A 72 -5.38 7.72 3.81
C ARG A 72 -4.12 8.44 3.33
N PHE A 73 -2.99 7.74 3.30
CA PHE A 73 -1.73 8.25 2.76
C PHE A 73 -1.84 8.59 1.26
N LEU A 74 -2.40 7.70 0.44
CA LEU A 74 -2.64 7.96 -0.99
C LEU A 74 -3.62 9.12 -1.22
N ALA A 75 -4.69 9.20 -0.43
CA ALA A 75 -5.65 10.30 -0.51
C ALA A 75 -4.98 11.65 -0.20
N ALA A 76 -4.18 11.72 0.88
CA ALA A 76 -3.43 12.93 1.22
C ALA A 76 -2.39 13.31 0.15
N ARG A 77 -1.77 12.32 -0.53
CA ARG A 77 -0.90 12.57 -1.68
C ARG A 77 -1.67 13.19 -2.85
N ALA A 78 -2.86 12.65 -3.17
CA ALA A 78 -3.72 13.18 -4.23
C ALA A 78 -4.17 14.63 -3.95
N ASP A 79 -4.52 14.95 -2.69
CA ASP A 79 -4.89 16.31 -2.30
C ASP A 79 -3.71 17.30 -2.44
N ARG A 80 -2.47 16.85 -2.15
CA ARG A 80 -1.26 17.67 -2.34
C ARG A 80 -0.96 17.96 -3.81
N LEU A 81 -1.20 16.99 -4.69
CA LEU A 81 -1.05 17.14 -6.16
C LEU A 81 -2.00 18.21 -6.72
N GLU A 82 -3.17 18.40 -6.12
CA GLU A 82 -4.17 19.36 -6.60
C GLU A 82 -4.05 20.76 -6.00
N THR A 83 -3.43 20.88 -4.83
CA THR A 83 -3.35 22.16 -4.09
C THR A 83 -2.10 22.99 -4.41
N ASP A 84 -1.32 22.62 -5.44
CA ASP A 84 -0.01 23.23 -5.77
C ASP A 84 0.98 23.27 -4.57
N THR A 85 0.73 22.46 -3.53
CA THR A 85 1.56 22.37 -2.31
C THR A 85 2.84 21.54 -2.56
N GLU A 86 2.96 20.94 -3.75
CA GLU A 86 4.03 20.02 -4.11
C GLU A 86 5.41 20.63 -4.09
N ALA A 87 5.56 21.89 -4.50
CA ALA A 87 6.88 22.52 -4.63
C ALA A 87 7.65 22.57 -3.30
N LEU A 88 6.95 22.72 -2.17
CA LEU A 88 7.57 22.74 -0.84
C LEU A 88 7.76 21.33 -0.27
N ALA A 89 6.83 20.42 -0.54
CA ALA A 89 6.92 19.03 -0.12
C ALA A 89 8.06 18.29 -0.85
N GLU A 90 8.18 18.48 -2.15
CA GLU A 90 9.22 17.87 -2.97
C GLU A 90 10.62 18.39 -2.65
N ALA A 91 10.74 19.67 -2.29
CA ALA A 91 12.00 20.27 -1.84
C ALA A 91 12.53 19.65 -0.52
N THR A 92 11.67 18.99 0.26
CA THR A 92 12.03 18.35 1.53
C THR A 92 12.01 16.81 1.45
N ALA A 93 11.51 16.24 0.36
CA ALA A 93 11.41 14.80 0.17
C ALA A 93 12.80 14.19 -0.11
N THR A 94 13.15 13.15 0.64
CA THR A 94 14.34 12.35 0.31
C THR A 94 14.03 11.38 -0.83
N PRO A 95 15.02 11.00 -1.67
CA PRO A 95 14.84 9.96 -2.68
C PRO A 95 14.30 8.65 -2.10
N GLY A 96 14.66 8.34 -0.85
CA GLY A 96 14.13 7.19 -0.11
C GLY A 96 12.64 7.28 0.17
N SER A 97 12.13 8.47 0.50
CA SER A 97 10.69 8.70 0.71
C SER A 97 9.92 8.43 -0.57
N ALA A 98 10.29 9.10 -1.67
CA ALA A 98 9.63 8.94 -2.96
C ALA A 98 9.65 7.50 -3.50
N ALA A 99 10.71 6.73 -3.19
CA ALA A 99 10.76 5.31 -3.51
C ALA A 99 9.77 4.47 -2.69
N ARG A 100 9.58 4.80 -1.40
CA ARG A 100 8.61 4.13 -0.51
C ARG A 100 7.17 4.50 -0.86
N GLU A 101 6.90 5.74 -1.27
CA GLU A 101 5.55 6.13 -1.76
C GLU A 101 5.15 5.29 -2.97
N ARG A 102 6.03 5.19 -3.97
CA ARG A 102 5.82 4.32 -5.15
C ARG A 102 5.63 2.86 -4.76
N LEU A 103 6.33 2.39 -3.73
CA LEU A 103 6.19 1.03 -3.24
C LEU A 103 4.82 0.78 -2.61
N VAL A 104 4.29 1.74 -1.85
CA VAL A 104 2.93 1.67 -1.28
C VAL A 104 1.89 1.67 -2.40
N VAL A 105 2.02 2.56 -3.39
CA VAL A 105 1.14 2.58 -4.56
C VAL A 105 1.19 1.24 -5.30
N ALA A 106 2.38 0.67 -5.52
CA ALA A 106 2.53 -0.62 -6.18
C ALA A 106 1.89 -1.77 -5.39
N ALA A 107 1.96 -1.76 -4.05
CA ALA A 107 1.33 -2.79 -3.23
C ALA A 107 -0.20 -2.73 -3.27
N LEU A 108 -0.78 -1.52 -3.24
CA LEU A 108 -2.23 -1.34 -3.35
C LEU A 108 -2.73 -1.63 -4.76
N ASP A 109 -2.01 -1.22 -5.80
CA ASP A 109 -2.32 -1.58 -7.18
C ASP A 109 -2.27 -3.10 -7.38
N TYR A 110 -1.25 -3.78 -6.83
CA TYR A 110 -1.15 -5.23 -6.85
C TYR A 110 -2.35 -5.91 -6.19
N LEU A 111 -2.77 -5.44 -5.02
CA LEU A 111 -3.93 -5.97 -4.29
C LEU A 111 -5.23 -5.96 -5.11
N VAL A 112 -5.40 -4.96 -6.00
CA VAL A 112 -6.62 -4.80 -6.82
C VAL A 112 -6.45 -5.24 -8.27
N THR A 113 -5.27 -5.76 -8.65
CA THR A 113 -4.99 -6.09 -10.04
C THR A 113 -5.68 -7.39 -10.45
N PRO A 114 -6.48 -7.37 -11.53
CA PRO A 114 -7.32 -8.50 -11.90
C PRO A 114 -6.58 -9.71 -12.47
N VAL A 115 -5.24 -9.67 -12.57
CA VAL A 115 -4.43 -10.89 -12.79
C VAL A 115 -4.59 -11.85 -11.59
N ASP A 116 -5.04 -11.37 -10.42
CA ASP A 116 -5.45 -12.16 -9.25
C ASP A 116 -6.90 -11.89 -8.77
N LEU A 117 -7.73 -11.16 -9.53
CA LEU A 117 -9.20 -11.18 -9.39
C LEU A 117 -9.81 -12.24 -10.32
N VAL A 118 -9.18 -13.41 -10.39
CA VAL A 118 -9.86 -14.65 -10.78
C VAL A 118 -10.35 -15.31 -9.48
N PRO A 119 -11.67 -15.47 -9.31
CA PRO A 119 -12.25 -16.02 -8.10
C PRO A 119 -11.90 -17.51 -8.01
N ASP A 120 -11.03 -17.91 -7.09
CA ASP A 120 -10.93 -19.29 -6.58
C ASP A 120 -10.13 -19.27 -5.25
N PHE A 121 -10.73 -19.49 -4.09
CA PHE A 121 -11.03 -20.84 -3.56
C PHE A 121 -9.85 -21.84 -3.59
N ARG A 122 -8.60 -21.38 -3.74
CA ARG A 122 -7.41 -22.15 -3.33
C ARG A 122 -7.06 -21.84 -1.88
N PRO A 123 -6.62 -22.83 -1.08
CA PRO A 123 -6.00 -22.55 0.20
C PRO A 123 -4.73 -21.72 -0.04
N GLY A 124 -4.77 -20.41 0.23
CA GLY A 124 -3.63 -19.50 0.08
C GLY A 124 -3.83 -18.22 -0.75
N GLY A 125 -5.00 -17.98 -1.37
CA GLY A 125 -5.20 -16.86 -2.32
C GLY A 125 -4.75 -15.49 -1.84
N TYR A 126 -5.18 -15.06 -0.64
CA TYR A 126 -4.76 -13.77 -0.06
C TYR A 126 -3.48 -13.84 0.78
N VAL A 127 -2.89 -15.02 0.94
CA VAL A 127 -1.71 -15.18 1.80
C VAL A 127 -0.52 -14.46 1.19
N ASP A 128 -0.27 -14.63 -0.11
CA ASP A 128 0.84 -13.96 -0.79
C ASP A 128 0.66 -12.43 -0.81
N ASP A 129 -0.58 -11.95 -0.98
CA ASP A 129 -0.92 -10.52 -0.91
C ASP A 129 -0.65 -9.95 0.48
N VAL A 130 -1.16 -10.60 1.53
CA VAL A 130 -0.95 -10.17 2.91
C VAL A 130 0.54 -10.17 3.27
N LEU A 131 1.29 -11.16 2.79
CA LEU A 131 2.74 -11.23 2.99
C LEU A 131 3.46 -10.06 2.30
N LEU A 132 3.13 -9.77 1.05
CA LEU A 132 3.68 -8.64 0.31
C LEU A 132 3.33 -7.32 0.98
N LEU A 133 2.05 -7.08 1.26
CA LEU A 133 1.56 -5.84 1.87
C LEU A 133 2.20 -5.64 3.25
N SER A 134 2.28 -6.68 4.07
CA SER A 134 2.95 -6.61 5.37
C SER A 134 4.42 -6.19 5.24
N TRP A 135 5.13 -6.71 4.23
CA TRP A 135 6.52 -6.33 4.00
C TRP A 135 6.65 -4.90 3.49
N VAL A 136 5.83 -4.50 2.52
CA VAL A 136 5.84 -3.13 1.96
C VAL A 136 5.49 -2.11 3.03
N PHE A 137 4.44 -2.34 3.81
CA PHE A 137 4.03 -1.44 4.88
C PHE A 137 5.07 -1.36 6.00
N GLY A 138 5.77 -2.45 6.31
CA GLY A 138 6.93 -2.41 7.20
C GLY A 138 8.10 -1.60 6.64
N ALA A 139 8.35 -1.67 5.32
CA ALA A 139 9.38 -0.88 4.66
C ALA A 139 9.02 0.62 4.57
N ALA A 140 7.72 0.95 4.52
CA ALA A 140 7.14 2.29 4.44
C ALA A 140 6.54 2.78 5.77
N ALA A 141 6.95 2.18 6.89
CA ALA A 141 6.34 2.45 8.20
C ALA A 141 6.42 3.94 8.58
N THR A 142 7.53 4.60 8.28
CA THR A 142 7.72 6.04 8.57
C THR A 142 6.75 6.93 7.80
N GLU A 143 6.44 6.59 6.55
CA GLU A 143 5.47 7.34 5.74
C GLU A 143 4.03 7.07 6.17
N LEU A 144 3.73 5.85 6.63
CA LEU A 144 2.37 5.42 6.96
C LEU A 144 1.97 5.66 8.43
N GLU A 145 2.94 5.83 9.34
CA GLU A 145 2.71 6.06 10.78
C GLU A 145 1.74 7.21 11.08
N PRO A 146 1.83 8.38 10.43
CA PRO A 146 0.89 9.49 10.65
C PRO A 146 -0.57 9.14 10.32
N TYR A 147 -0.78 8.05 9.58
CA TYR A 147 -2.09 7.66 9.07
C TYR A 147 -2.66 6.43 9.77
N LEU A 148 -2.02 5.86 10.80
CA LEU A 148 -2.52 4.63 11.42
C LEU A 148 -3.80 4.82 12.22
N GLU A 149 -3.92 5.89 13.01
CA GLU A 149 -5.13 6.23 13.78
C GLU A 149 -5.01 7.69 14.26
N ASP A 150 -5.70 8.60 13.57
CA ASP A 150 -6.15 9.91 14.08
C ASP A 150 -7.22 10.48 13.12
N PRO A 151 -8.53 10.15 13.27
CA PRO A 151 -9.55 11.09 12.85
C PRO A 151 -9.56 12.24 13.85
N PRO A 152 -9.45 13.52 13.43
CA PRO A 152 -9.66 14.62 14.37
C PRO A 152 -11.06 14.48 14.99
N GLU A 153 -11.12 14.56 16.33
CA GLU A 153 -12.37 14.80 17.04
C GLU A 153 -13.03 16.05 16.43
N LEU A 154 -14.18 15.86 15.77
CA LEU A 154 -15.12 16.95 15.45
C LEU A 154 -15.98 17.26 16.67
#